data_AF-A0A832XJR9-F1
#
_entry.id   AF-A0A832XJR9-F1
#
_cell.length_a   1.000
_cell.length_b   1.000
_cell.length_c   1.000
_cell.angle_alpha   90.00
_cell.angle_beta   90.00
_cell.angle_gamma   90.00
#
_symmetry.space_group_name_H-M   'P 1'
#
loop_
_entity.id
_entity.type
_entity.pdbx_description
1 polymer ?
#
loop_
_entity_poly.entity_id
_entity_poly.type
_entity_poly.pdbx_seq_one_letter_code
_entity_poly.pdbx_strand_id
1 'polypeptide(L)' 'MQIELPKETSKKVEDASKVLGLEKKDIINRALLLYLDNLQKYLELKKELKEWDSLSDEAILNFERKQ' A
#
# COMPACT_ATOMS: atom_id res chain seq x y z
N MET A 1 7.34 -3.78 22.48
CA MET A 1 6.33 -4.63 21.81
C MET A 1 7.07 -5.70 21.03
N GLN A 2 6.92 -6.97 21.40
CA GLN A 2 7.58 -8.09 20.72
C GLN A 2 6.56 -8.65 19.71
N ILE A 3 6.88 -8.55 18.41
CA ILE A 3 5.99 -9.06 17.36
C ILE A 3 6.43 -10.50 17.10
N GLU A 4 5.57 -11.46 17.43
CA GLU A 4 5.79 -12.86 17.08
C GLU A 4 5.43 -13.08 15.62
N LEU A 5 6.42 -13.45 14.81
CA LEU A 5 6.21 -13.81 13.42
C LEU A 5 5.77 -15.28 13.33
N PRO A 6 4.75 -15.61 12.50
CA PRO A 6 4.42 -16.98 12.18
C PRO A 6 5.67 -17.75 11.69
N LYS A 7 5.72 -19.06 11.94
CA LYS A 7 6.87 -19.91 11.58
C LYS A 7 7.25 -19.79 10.09
N GLU A 8 6.25 -19.76 9.22
CA GLU A 8 6.46 -19.62 7.77
C GLU A 8 7.10 -18.27 7.41
N THR A 9 6.61 -17.19 7.99
CA THR A 9 7.16 -15.84 7.78
C THR A 9 8.59 -15.75 8.30
N SER A 10 8.85 -16.31 9.48
CA SER A 10 10.19 -16.37 10.06
C SER A 10 11.17 -17.13 9.15
N LYS A 11 10.75 -18.26 8.59
CA LYS A 11 11.55 -19.03 7.63
C LYS A 11 11.84 -18.24 6.36
N LYS A 12 10.85 -17.53 5.81
CA LYS A 12 11.06 -16.68 4.62
C LYS A 12 12.04 -15.54 4.89
N VAL A 13 11.97 -14.91 6.07
CA VAL A 13 12.90 -13.86 6.47
C VAL A 13 14.32 -14.41 6.65
N GLU A 14 14.45 -15.62 7.22
CA GLU A 14 15.74 -16.33 7.31
C GLU A 14 16.34 -16.59 5.93
N ASP A 15 15.55 -17.15 5.03
CA ASP A 15 16.02 -17.49 3.68
C ASP A 15 16.42 -16.22 2.91
N ALA A 16 15.62 -15.15 3.00
CA ALA A 16 15.94 -13.86 2.41
C ALA A 16 17.20 -13.23 3.02
N SER A 17 17.39 -13.34 4.33
CA SER A 17 18.60 -12.86 5.04
C SER A 17 19.85 -13.53 4.50
N LYS A 18 19.82 -14.85 4.32
CA LYS A 18 20.94 -15.62 3.75
C LYS A 18 21.23 -15.27 2.30
N VAL A 19 20.18 -15.14 1.47
CA VAL A 19 20.34 -14.87 0.03
C VAL A 19 20.84 -13.44 -0.22
N LEU A 20 20.34 -12.47 0.55
CA LEU A 20 20.64 -11.05 0.35
C LEU A 20 21.85 -10.58 1.15
N GLY A 21 22.34 -11.36 2.11
CA GLY A 21 23.42 -10.97 3.01
C GLY A 21 23.02 -9.80 3.93
N LEU A 22 21.74 -9.70 4.28
CA LEU A 22 21.19 -8.63 5.11
C LEU A 22 20.70 -9.16 6.44
N GLU A 23 20.80 -8.33 7.48
CA GLU A 23 20.23 -8.63 8.79
C GLU A 23 18.71 -8.77 8.72
N LYS A 24 18.16 -9.77 9.42
CA LYS A 24 16.72 -10.05 9.44
C LYS A 24 15.90 -8.83 9.87
N LYS A 25 16.43 -8.09 10.86
CA LYS A 25 15.81 -6.86 11.37
C LYS A 25 15.67 -5.81 10.27
N ASP A 26 16.69 -5.66 9.42
CA ASP A 26 16.67 -4.69 8.33
C ASP A 26 15.70 -5.10 7.23
N ILE A 27 15.63 -6.40 6.92
CA ILE A 27 14.63 -6.95 6.00
C ILE A 27 13.21 -6.66 6.50
N ILE A 28 12.94 -6.96 7.76
CA ILE A 28 11.61 -6.72 8.36
C ILE A 28 11.28 -5.23 8.33
N ASN A 29 12.20 -4.36 8.76
CA ASN A 29 11.97 -2.93 8.77
C ASN A 29 11.68 -2.39 7.37
N ARG A 30 12.47 -2.79 6.37
CA ARG A 30 12.26 -2.37 4.97
C ARG A 30 10.93 -2.89 4.42
N ALA A 31 10.59 -4.14 4.70
CA ALA A 31 9.31 -4.73 4.28
C ALA A 31 8.11 -3.99 4.88
N LEU A 32 8.19 -3.62 6.17
CA LEU A 32 7.14 -2.85 6.84
C LEU A 32 7.00 -1.45 6.25
N LEU A 33 8.11 -0.72 6.06
CA LEU A 33 8.09 0.61 5.46
C LEU A 33 7.50 0.58 4.04
N LEU A 34 7.89 -0.40 3.23
CA LEU A 34 7.36 -0.57 1.88
C LEU A 34 5.85 -0.87 1.90
N TYR A 35 5.41 -1.73 2.82
CA TYR A 35 4.00 -2.08 2.93
C TYR A 35 3.15 -0.87 3.38
N LEU A 36 3.64 -0.09 4.34
CA LEU A 36 2.96 1.12 4.81
C LEU A 36 2.86 2.18 3.70
N ASP A 37 3.94 2.40 2.94
CA ASP A 37 3.93 3.31 1.78
C ASP A 37 2.91 2.87 0.72
N ASN A 38 2.88 1.56 0.41
CA ASN A 38 1.90 1.02 -0.53
C ASN A 38 0.45 1.19 -0.04
N LEU A 39 0.20 1.01 1.26
CA LEU A 39 -1.12 1.25 1.84
C LEU A 39 -1.54 2.72 1.74
N GLN A 40 -0.62 3.65 1.99
CA GLN A 40 -0.88 5.07 1.84
C GLN A 40 -1.25 5.41 0.39
N LYS A 41 -0.45 4.96 -0.59
CA LYS A 41 -0.72 5.18 -2.01
C LYS A 41 -2.05 4.58 -2.45
N TYR A 42 -2.43 3.42 -1.93
CA TYR A 42 -3.73 2.82 -2.20
C TYR A 42 -4.88 3.69 -1.68
N LEU A 43 -4.75 4.26 -0.48
CA LEU A 43 -5.76 5.16 0.08
C LEU A 43 -5.86 6.47 -0.70
N GLU A 44 -4.74 7.03 -1.13
CA GLU A 44 -4.68 8.23 -1.97
C GLU A 44 -5.36 7.97 -3.32
N LEU A 45 -5.05 6.87 -3.99
CA LEU A 45 -5.71 6.47 -5.24
C LEU A 45 -7.23 6.29 -5.05
N LYS A 46 -7.65 5.67 -3.95
CA LYS A 46 -9.08 5.51 -3.65
C LYS A 46 -9.78 6.86 -3.45
N LYS A 47 -9.11 7.83 -2.84
CA LYS A 47 -9.63 9.19 -2.67
C LYS A 47 -9.74 9.90 -4.02
N GLU A 48 -8.70 9.80 -4.84
CA GLU A 48 -8.68 10.35 -6.19
C GLU A 48 -9.84 9.81 -7.02
N LEU A 49 -10.02 8.48 -7.10
CA LEU A 49 -11.12 7.89 -7.86
C LEU A 49 -12.50 8.40 -7.43
N LYS A 50 -12.71 8.58 -6.11
CA LYS A 50 -13.97 9.14 -5.60
C LYS A 50 -14.18 10.60 -6.01
N GLU A 51 -13.11 11.39 -6.05
CA GLU A 51 -13.17 12.78 -6.52
C GLU A 51 -13.46 12.84 -8.03
N TRP A 52 -12.86 11.94 -8.81
CA TRP A 52 -13.15 11.78 -10.23
C TRP A 52 -14.62 11.43 -10.49
N ASP A 53 -15.19 10.48 -9.75
CA ASP A 53 -16.61 10.13 -9.85
C ASP A 53 -17.49 11.37 -9.62
N SER A 54 -17.24 12.11 -8.53
CA SER A 54 -18.00 13.32 -8.19
C SER A 54 -17.89 14.42 -9.26
N LEU A 55 -16.70 14.64 -9.82
CA LEU A 55 -16.48 15.64 -10.86
C LEU A 55 -17.13 15.21 -12.17
N SER A 56 -17.17 13.91 -12.46
CA SER A 56 -17.82 13.39 -13.65
C SER A 56 -19.35 13.57 -13.59
N ASP A 57 -19.96 13.32 -12.42
CA ASP A 57 -21.38 13.56 -12.19
C ASP A 57 -21.71 15.05 -12.35
N GLU A 58 -20.90 15.94 -11.77
CA GLU A 58 -21.07 17.39 -11.91
C GLU A 58 -20.95 17.84 -13.38
N ALA A 59 -19.97 17.32 -14.12
CA ALA A 59 -19.76 17.66 -15.52
C ALA A 59 -20.97 17.24 -16.38
N ILE A 60 -21.53 16.05 -16.14
CA ILE A 60 -22.72 15.57 -16.84
C ILE A 60 -23.92 16.46 -16.53
N LEU A 61 -24.21 16.74 -15.26
CA LEU A 61 -25.31 17.61 -14.86
C LEU A 61 -25.20 19.02 -15.48
N ASN A 62 -23.99 19.56 -15.53
CA ASN A 62 -23.73 20.88 -16.14
C ASN A 62 -23.87 20.86 -17.67
N PHE A 63 -23.56 19.75 -18.32
CA PHE A 63 -23.79 19.58 -19.76
C PHE A 63 -25.29 19.51 -20.09
N GLU A 64 -26.06 18.71 -19.34
CA GLU A 64 -27.51 18.58 -19.52
C GLU A 64 -28.25 19.91 -19.30
N ARG A 65 -27.82 20.72 -18.33
CA ARG A 65 -28.42 22.06 -18.08
C ARG A 65 -28.16 23.08 -19.19
N LYS A 66 -27.20 22.83 -20.08
CA LYS A 66 -26.83 23.73 -21.18
C LYS A 66 -27.50 23.35 -22.52
N GLN A 67 -28.25 22.25 -22.57
CA GLN A 67 -29.13 21.89 -23.70
C GLN A 67 -30.56 22.40 -23.45
#